data_AF-A0AAC9IXR4-F1
#
_entry.id   AF-A0AAC9IXR4-F1
#
_cell.length_a   1.000
_cell.length_b   1.000
_cell.length_c   1.000
_cell.angle_alpha   90.00
_cell.angle_beta   90.00
_cell.angle_gamma   90.00
#
_symmetry.space_group_name_H-M   'P 1'
#
loop_
_entity.id
_entity.type
_entity.pdbx_description
1 polymer ?
#
loop_
_entity_poly.entity_id
_entity_poly.type
_entity_poly.pdbx_seq_one_letter_code
_entity_poly.pdbx_strand_id
1 'polypeptide(L)'
;MSNNNNIDELRLHLFDTLRGLKNGTVSVETAQAMSNVGKTIIDTAKVEIEFTKATGETVVSKFLESERELPPGITSIRQHRIA
;
A
#
# COMPACT_ATOMS: atom_id res chain seq x y z
N MET A 1 8.57 11.74 -10.09
CA MET A 1 7.70 10.64 -9.64
C MET A 1 7.93 10.49 -8.15
N SER A 2 6.89 10.53 -7.33
CA SER A 2 7.04 10.18 -5.91
C SER A 2 7.19 8.67 -5.84
N ASN A 3 8.36 8.19 -5.43
CA ASN A 3 8.61 6.76 -5.20
C ASN A 3 8.03 6.40 -3.82
N ASN A 4 6.75 6.07 -3.80
CA ASN A 4 6.05 5.62 -2.62
C ASN A 4 6.15 4.09 -2.55
N ASN A 5 6.85 3.59 -1.53
CA ASN A 5 6.99 2.14 -1.29
C ASN A 5 5.69 1.54 -0.73
N ASN A 6 4.60 1.57 -1.51
CA ASN A 6 3.27 1.10 -1.15
C ASN A 6 2.75 0.06 -2.16
N ILE A 7 1.58 -0.52 -1.85
CA ILE A 7 0.99 -1.58 -2.67
C ILE A 7 0.58 -1.13 -4.07
N ASP A 8 0.26 0.15 -4.27
CA ASP A 8 -0.17 0.66 -5.58
C ASP A 8 1.01 0.81 -6.52
N GLU A 9 2.16 1.27 -6.04
CA GLU A 9 3.40 1.31 -6.81
C GLU A 9 3.90 -0.10 -7.15
N LEU A 10 3.79 -1.05 -6.21
CA LEU A 10 4.12 -2.45 -6.49
C LEU A 10 3.23 -3.01 -7.62
N ARG A 11 1.92 -2.77 -7.56
CA ARG A 11 0.97 -3.21 -8.60
C ARG A 11 1.33 -2.60 -9.95
N LEU A 12 1.62 -1.29 -9.98
CA LEU A 12 2.03 -0.59 -11.19
C LEU A 12 3.25 -1.26 -11.83
N HIS A 13 4.31 -1.48 -11.06
CA HIS A 13 5.52 -2.14 -11.56
C HIS A 13 5.29 -3.57 -12.04
N LEU A 14 4.46 -4.36 -11.33
CA LEU A 14 4.11 -5.70 -11.77
C LEU A 14 3.33 -5.69 -13.11
N PHE A 15 2.43 -4.73 -13.30
CA PHE A 15 1.73 -4.56 -14.57
C PHE A 15 2.63 -4.06 -15.69
N ASP A 16 3.59 -3.17 -15.40
CA ASP A 16 4.61 -2.74 -16.36
C ASP A 16 5.43 -3.93 -16.85
N THR A 17 5.85 -4.79 -15.93
CA THR A 17 6.57 -6.02 -16.25
C THR A 17 5.72 -6.99 -17.06
N LEU A 18 4.44 -7.15 -16.73
CA LEU A 18 3.52 -7.98 -17.52
C LEU A 18 3.39 -7.47 -18.95
N ARG A 19 3.30 -6.14 -19.14
CA ARG A 19 3.27 -5.52 -20.47
C ARG A 19 4.58 -5.71 -21.20
N GLY A 20 5.71 -5.54 -20.52
CA GLY A 20 7.04 -5.76 -21.09
C GLY A 20 7.25 -7.21 -21.53
N LEU A 21 6.79 -8.17 -20.72
CA LEU A 21 6.82 -9.59 -21.06
C LEU A 21 5.96 -9.89 -22.30
N LYS A 22 4.74 -9.34 -22.37
CA LYS A 22 3.86 -9.47 -23.55
C LYS A 22 4.49 -8.90 -24.82
N ASN A 23 5.18 -7.77 -24.70
CA ASN A 23 5.78 -7.06 -25.83
C ASN A 23 7.20 -7.58 -26.18
N GLY A 24 7.72 -8.56 -25.44
CA GLY A 24 9.06 -9.12 -25.64
C GLY A 24 10.21 -8.22 -25.19
N THR A 25 9.93 -7.13 -24.46
CA THR A 25 10.95 -6.21 -23.95
C THR A 25 11.49 -6.61 -22.58
N VAL A 26 10.84 -7.57 -21.91
CA VAL A 26 11.28 -8.17 -20.64
C VAL A 26 11.38 -9.68 -20.82
N SER A 27 12.46 -10.28 -20.32
CA SER A 27 12.65 -11.73 -20.38
C SER A 27 11.75 -12.45 -19.37
N VAL A 28 11.47 -13.72 -19.64
CA VAL A 28 10.72 -14.59 -18.70
C VAL A 28 11.42 -14.68 -17.35
N GLU A 29 12.76 -14.75 -17.35
CA GLU A 29 13.56 -14.80 -16.12
C GLU A 29 13.40 -13.53 -15.29
N THR A 30 13.49 -12.36 -15.91
CA THR A 30 13.26 -11.08 -15.22
C THR A 30 11.84 -10.98 -14.68
N ALA A 31 10.84 -11.40 -15.47
CA ALA A 31 9.45 -11.42 -15.02
C ALA A 31 9.25 -12.35 -13.81
N GLN A 32 9.89 -13.53 -13.82
CA GLN A 32 9.85 -14.47 -12.70
C GLN A 32 10.53 -13.89 -11.45
N ALA A 33 11.69 -13.27 -11.60
CA ALA A 33 12.42 -12.64 -10.50
C ALA A 33 11.57 -11.52 -9.85
N MET A 34 10.97 -10.64 -10.66
CA MET A 34 10.09 -9.58 -10.16
C MET A 34 8.84 -10.15 -9.47
N SER A 35 8.24 -11.20 -10.03
CA SER A 35 7.12 -11.90 -9.40
C SER A 35 7.49 -12.49 -8.04
N ASN A 36 8.72 -12.97 -7.87
CA ASN A 36 9.18 -13.53 -6.59
C ASN A 36 9.42 -12.43 -5.55
N VAL A 37 10.09 -11.34 -5.93
CA VAL A 37 10.28 -10.18 -5.05
C VAL A 37 8.93 -9.59 -4.61
N GLY A 38 7.98 -9.44 -5.54
CA GLY A 38 6.64 -8.95 -5.24
C GLY A 38 5.89 -9.85 -4.25
N LYS A 39 6.03 -11.19 -4.35
CA LYS A 39 5.47 -12.12 -3.37
C LYS A 39 6.06 -11.91 -1.97
N THR A 40 7.39 -11.76 -1.87
CA THR A 40 8.05 -11.52 -0.58
C THR A 40 7.52 -10.25 0.10
N ILE A 41 7.32 -9.16 -0.64
CA ILE A 41 6.75 -7.91 -0.10
C ILE A 41 5.29 -8.11 0.36
N ILE A 42 4.49 -8.84 -0.42
CA ILE A 42 3.11 -9.15 -0.04
C ILE A 42 3.07 -10.02 1.22
N ASP A 43 4.00 -10.96 1.36
CA ASP A 43 4.07 -11.83 2.53
C ASP A 43 4.48 -11.07 3.79
N THR A 44 5.37 -10.06 3.70
CA THR A 44 5.65 -9.18 4.86
C THR A 44 4.40 -8.40 5.29
N ALA A 45 3.60 -7.91 4.33
CA ALA A 45 2.35 -7.23 4.64
C ALA A 45 1.30 -8.17 5.28
N LYS A 46 1.26 -9.44 4.87
CA LYS A 46 0.40 -10.45 5.52
C LYS A 46 0.81 -10.67 6.98
N VAL A 47 2.11 -10.75 7.27
CA VAL A 47 2.61 -10.91 8.65
C VAL A 47 2.20 -9.74 9.53
N GLU A 48 2.22 -8.50 9.01
CA GLU A 48 1.71 -7.33 9.75
C GLU A 48 0.21 -7.43 10.06
N ILE A 49 -0.59 -7.91 9.09
CA ILE A 49 -2.03 -8.14 9.28
C ILE A 49 -2.26 -9.26 10.31
N GLU A 50 -1.51 -10.35 10.24
CA GLU A 50 -1.59 -11.47 11.17
C GLU A 50 -1.24 -11.04 12.60
N PHE A 51 -0.18 -10.24 12.75
CA PHE A 51 0.19 -9.64 14.03
C PHE A 51 -0.94 -8.78 14.59
N THR A 52 -1.50 -7.86 13.79
CA THR A 52 -2.64 -7.01 14.16
C THR A 52 -3.83 -7.85 14.65
N LYS A 53 -4.17 -8.92 13.92
CA LYS A 53 -5.27 -9.82 14.28
C LYS A 53 -5.01 -10.59 15.57
N ALA A 54 -3.76 -11.01 15.81
CA ALA A 54 -3.38 -11.82 16.96
C ALA A 54 -3.29 -10.99 18.26
N THR A 55 -2.80 -9.75 18.18
CA THR A 55 -2.62 -8.89 19.35
C THR A 55 -3.83 -8.03 19.67
N GLY A 56 -4.71 -7.80 18.68
CA GLY A 56 -5.79 -6.80 18.79
C GLY A 56 -5.28 -5.36 18.74
N GLU A 57 -3.98 -5.14 18.53
CA GLU A 57 -3.41 -3.81 18.34
C GLU A 57 -3.74 -3.32 16.93
N THR A 58 -4.12 -2.06 16.80
CA THR A 58 -4.29 -1.42 15.49
C THR A 58 -2.92 -1.01 14.96
N VAL A 59 -2.27 -1.91 14.21
CA VAL A 59 -1.06 -1.55 13.45
C VAL A 59 -1.48 -0.89 12.14
N VAL A 60 -1.06 0.35 11.95
CA VAL A 60 -1.24 1.07 10.68
C VAL A 60 -0.07 0.69 9.77
N SER A 61 -0.31 -0.23 8.84
CA SER A 61 0.68 -0.61 7.83
C SER A 61 0.85 0.52 6.82
N LYS A 62 2.04 1.15 6.79
CA LYS A 62 2.39 2.17 5.79
C LYS A 62 2.39 1.63 4.35
N PHE A 63 2.52 0.30 4.20
CA PHE A 63 2.49 -0.36 2.90
C PHE A 63 1.07 -0.50 2.35
N LEU A 64 0.08 -0.70 3.23
CA LEU A 64 -1.34 -0.87 2.92
C LEU A 64 -2.17 0.39 3.15
N GLU A 65 -1.53 1.49 3.54
CA GLU A 65 -2.19 2.75 3.86
C GLU A 65 -2.82 3.33 2.58
N SER A 66 -4.14 3.33 2.53
CA SER A 66 -4.90 4.23 1.64
C SER A 66 -5.19 5.48 2.45
N GLU A 67 -5.06 6.66 1.84
CA GLU A 67 -5.44 7.93 2.46
C GLU A 67 -6.91 7.82 2.93
N ARG A 68 -7.11 7.56 4.22
CA ARG A 68 -8.44 7.58 4.81
C ARG A 68 -8.80 9.05 4.95
N GLU A 69 -9.64 9.54 4.05
CA GLU A 69 -10.38 10.78 4.31
C GLU A 69 -11.29 10.54 5.50
N LEU A 70 -10.78 10.87 6.70
CA LEU A 70 -11.59 10.83 7.90
C LEU A 70 -12.64 11.94 7.79
N PRO A 71 -13.92 11.65 8.09
CA PRO A 71 -14.93 12.68 8.13
C PRO A 71 -14.53 13.76 9.15
N PRO A 72 -14.94 15.02 8.95
CA PRO A 72 -14.63 16.10 9.87
C PRO A 72 -15.02 15.73 11.31
N GLY A 73 -14.02 15.54 12.19
CA GLY A 73 -14.26 15.17 13.59
C GLY A 73 -14.95 16.27 14.39
N ILE A 74 -14.83 17.53 13.93
CA ILE A 74 -15.56 18.68 14.45
C ILE A 74 -16.36 19.26 13.29
N THR A 75 -17.68 19.17 13.37
CA THR A 75 -18.60 19.69 12.34
C THR A 75 -19.01 21.14 12.58
N SER A 76 -18.93 21.64 13.83
CA SER A 76 -19.10 23.06 14.14
C SER A 76 -18.50 23.43 15.50
N ILE A 77 -18.11 24.70 15.67
CA ILE A 77 -17.71 25.29 16.96
C ILE A 77 -18.58 26.53 17.19
N ARG A 78 -19.24 26.62 18.35
CA ARG A 78 -19.97 27.82 18.78
C ARG A 78 -19.23 28.48 19.95
N GLN A 79 -18.62 29.64 19.70
CA GLN A 79 -17.95 30.43 20.73
C GLN A 79 -18.89 31.53 21.24
N HIS A 80 -19.21 31.50 22.53
CA HIS A 80 -19.86 32.62 23.21
C HIS A 80 -18.78 33.54 23.78
N ARG A 81 -18.88 34.84 23.51
CA ARG A 81 -18.09 35.88 24.15
C ARG A 81 -19.01 36.66 25.08
N ILE A 82 -18.56 36.88 26.30
CA ILE A 82 -19.18 37.84 27.21
C ILE A 82 -18.47 39.18 26.98
N ALA A 83 -19.27 40.23 26.83
CA ALA A 83 -18.79 41.61 26.67
C ALA A 83 -18.21 42.17 27.97
#